data_AF-A0A3D4HIQ3-F1
#
_entry.id   AF-A0A3D4HIQ3-F1
#
_cell.length_a   1.000
_cell.length_b   1.000
_cell.length_c   1.000
_cell.angle_alpha   90.00
_cell.angle_beta   90.00
_cell.angle_gamma   90.00
#
_symmetry.space_group_name_H-M   'P 1'
#
loop_
_entity.id
_entity.type
_entity.pdbx_description
1 polymer ?
#
loop_
_entity_poly.entity_id
_entity_poly.type
_entity_poly.pdbx_seq_one_letter_code
_entity_poly.pdbx_strand_id
1 'polypeptide(L)'
;NFPFWQVFRAAVPALMAGNAMLLKHAPNVPGCALAIEMLFTQAGFPKNIFRSVLAENDTAEPIIQNTSIQGVTLTGSTRAGSR
;
A
#
# COMPACT_ATOMS: atom_id res chain seq x y z
N ASN A 1 -4.28 7.39 -11.26
CA ASN A 1 -4.47 7.03 -12.69
C ASN A 1 -4.69 5.53 -12.86
N PHE A 2 -3.99 4.65 -12.13
CA PHE A 2 -4.20 3.19 -12.18
C PHE A 2 -4.48 2.61 -10.79
N PRO A 3 -5.65 2.89 -10.18
CA PRO A 3 -5.89 2.66 -8.76
C PRO A 3 -5.85 1.18 -8.33
N PHE A 4 -6.00 0.24 -9.26
CA PHE A 4 -5.89 -1.20 -9.02
C PHE A 4 -4.54 -1.75 -9.51
N TRP A 5 -4.24 -1.59 -10.80
CA TRP A 5 -3.09 -2.25 -11.42
C TRP A 5 -1.75 -1.84 -10.79
N GLN A 6 -1.54 -0.57 -10.46
CA GLN A 6 -0.29 -0.14 -9.80
C GLN A 6 -0.09 -0.80 -8.45
N VAL A 7 -1.18 -0.99 -7.69
CA VAL A 7 -1.13 -1.67 -6.40
C VAL A 7 -0.80 -3.14 -6.61
N PHE A 8 -1.52 -3.85 -7.48
CA PHE A 8 -1.27 -5.28 -7.68
C PHE A 8 0.13 -5.59 -8.18
N ARG A 9 0.66 -4.75 -9.08
CA ARG A 9 2.03 -4.88 -9.60
C ARG A 9 3.09 -4.86 -8.50
N ALA A 10 2.82 -4.16 -7.39
CA ALA A 10 3.73 -4.10 -6.24
C ALA A 10 3.37 -5.13 -5.16
N ALA A 11 2.08 -5.20 -4.80
CA ALA A 11 1.59 -6.00 -3.70
C ALA A 11 1.73 -7.50 -3.96
N VAL A 12 1.30 -8.00 -5.11
CA VAL A 12 1.32 -9.45 -5.39
C VAL A 12 2.73 -10.03 -5.27
N PRO A 13 3.77 -9.53 -5.97
CA PRO A 13 5.12 -10.10 -5.82
C PRO A 13 5.68 -9.92 -4.39
N ALA A 14 5.44 -8.79 -3.73
CA ALA A 14 5.92 -8.56 -2.36
C ALA A 14 5.31 -9.56 -1.36
N LEU A 15 3.99 -9.80 -1.46
CA LEU A 15 3.28 -10.76 -0.63
C LEU A 15 3.73 -12.20 -0.92
N MET A 16 3.92 -12.57 -2.19
CA MET A 16 4.44 -13.89 -2.57
C MET A 16 5.88 -14.13 -2.10
N ALA A 17 6.68 -13.07 -1.96
CA ALA A 17 8.01 -13.14 -1.36
C ALA A 17 7.99 -13.22 0.19
N GLY A 18 6.81 -13.29 0.82
CA GLY A 18 6.66 -13.45 2.26
C GLY A 18 6.58 -12.15 3.05
N ASN A 19 6.42 -11.00 2.39
CA ASN A 19 6.25 -9.72 3.08
C ASN A 19 4.77 -9.47 3.43
N ALA A 20 4.54 -8.58 4.39
CA ALA A 20 3.27 -7.88 4.55
C ALA A 20 3.34 -6.51 3.85
N MET A 21 2.19 -5.93 3.49
CA MET A 21 2.15 -4.63 2.83
C MET A 21 1.08 -3.71 3.43
N LEU A 22 1.49 -2.47 3.69
CA LEU A 22 0.60 -1.35 3.96
C LEU A 22 0.40 -0.52 2.68
N LEU A 23 -0.85 -0.22 2.33
CA LEU A 23 -1.20 0.66 1.22
C LEU A 23 -1.73 1.99 1.75
N LYS A 24 -0.93 3.06 1.67
CA LYS A 24 -1.45 4.43 1.70
C LYS A 24 -1.75 4.89 0.28
N HIS A 25 -3.02 4.86 -0.11
CA HIS A 25 -3.43 5.22 -1.47
C HIS A 25 -3.56 6.74 -1.65
N ALA A 26 -3.75 7.19 -2.88
CA ALA A 26 -4.10 8.58 -3.15
C ALA A 26 -5.46 8.93 -2.50
N PRO A 27 -5.59 10.12 -1.91
CA PRO A 27 -6.74 10.50 -1.09
C PRO A 27 -8.07 10.55 -1.87
N ASN A 28 -8.02 10.63 -3.20
CA ASN A 28 -9.20 10.64 -4.07
C ASN A 28 -9.73 9.24 -4.43
N VAL A 29 -9.08 8.15 -4.00
CA VAL A 29 -9.49 6.76 -4.32
C VAL A 29 -9.51 5.81 -3.10
N PRO A 30 -9.99 6.22 -1.92
CA PRO A 30 -9.97 5.37 -0.71
C PRO A 30 -10.83 4.10 -0.87
N GLY A 31 -11.94 4.18 -1.62
CA GLY A 31 -12.77 3.01 -1.91
C GLY A 31 -12.04 1.92 -2.70
N CYS A 32 -11.09 2.29 -3.57
CA CYS A 32 -10.26 1.31 -4.27
C CYS A 32 -9.32 0.59 -3.31
N ALA A 33 -8.73 1.31 -2.34
CA ALA A 33 -7.85 0.72 -1.34
C ALA A 33 -8.58 -0.36 -0.52
N LEU A 34 -9.76 -0.01 0.00
CA LEU A 34 -10.60 -0.93 0.78
C LEU A 34 -11.06 -2.14 -0.06
N ALA A 35 -11.42 -1.93 -1.32
CA ALA A 35 -11.79 -3.02 -2.21
C ALA A 35 -10.62 -4.00 -2.43
N ILE A 36 -9.41 -3.51 -2.64
CA ILE A 36 -8.21 -4.34 -2.82
C ILE A 36 -7.90 -5.14 -1.54
N GLU A 37 -7.99 -4.52 -0.37
CA GLU A 37 -7.80 -5.21 0.91
C GLU A 37 -8.83 -6.33 1.11
N MET A 38 -10.09 -6.06 0.77
CA MET A 38 -11.15 -7.07 0.81
C MET A 38 -10.87 -8.23 -0.14
N LEU A 39 -10.35 -7.95 -1.36
CA LEU A 39 -9.99 -8.98 -2.32
C LEU A 39 -8.91 -9.94 -1.80
N PHE A 40 -7.87 -9.43 -1.12
CA PHE A 40 -6.86 -10.30 -0.51
C PHE A 40 -7.46 -11.19 0.58
N THR A 41 -8.35 -10.63 1.40
CA THR A 41 -9.08 -11.41 2.41
C THR A 41 -9.94 -12.50 1.77
N GLN A 42 -10.69 -12.17 0.72
CA GLN A 42 -11.54 -13.13 -0.02
C GLN A 42 -10.72 -14.19 -0.77
N ALA A 43 -9.52 -13.86 -1.22
CA ALA A 43 -8.60 -14.78 -1.87
C ALA A 43 -7.93 -15.77 -0.89
N GLY A 44 -8.23 -15.69 0.40
CA GLY A 44 -7.73 -16.63 1.42
C GLY A 44 -6.35 -16.30 1.97
N PHE A 45 -5.85 -15.08 1.76
CA PHE A 45 -4.59 -14.65 2.36
C PHE A 45 -4.69 -14.59 3.89
N PRO A 46 -3.57 -14.77 4.62
CA PRO A 46 -3.54 -14.57 6.06
C PRO A 46 -4.06 -13.19 6.47
N LYS A 47 -4.73 -13.13 7.63
CA LYS A 47 -5.25 -11.87 8.17
C LYS A 47 -4.13 -10.85 8.30
N ASN A 48 -4.44 -9.60 7.95
CA ASN A 48 -3.54 -8.46 8.07
C ASN A 48 -2.27 -8.49 7.20
N ILE A 49 -2.14 -9.42 6.24
CA ILE A 49 -0.97 -9.42 5.35
C ILE A 49 -0.98 -8.25 4.36
N PHE A 50 -2.17 -7.73 4.04
CA PHE A 50 -2.37 -6.51 3.27
C PHE A 50 -3.36 -5.62 4.01
N ARG A 51 -3.00 -4.35 4.27
CA ARG A 51 -3.88 -3.39 4.95
C ARG A 51 -3.80 -2.02 4.31
N SER A 52 -4.95 -1.35 4.21
CA SER A 52 -5.06 0.02 3.73
C SER A 52 -4.88 1.00 4.89
N VAL A 53 -4.09 2.04 4.66
CA VAL A 53 -3.93 3.18 5.55
C VAL A 53 -4.70 4.35 4.95
N LEU A 54 -5.86 4.64 5.53
CA LEU A 54 -6.68 5.78 5.14
C LEU A 54 -6.19 7.02 5.88
N ALA A 55 -5.22 7.71 5.28
CA ALA A 55 -4.60 8.87 5.89
C ALA A 55 -4.13 9.90 4.85
N GLU A 56 -3.89 11.11 5.30
CA GLU A 56 -3.39 12.21 4.49
C GLU A 56 -1.91 12.01 4.10
N ASN A 57 -1.41 12.85 3.18
CA ASN A 57 -0.06 12.67 2.62
C ASN A 57 1.06 12.89 3.63
N ASP A 58 0.83 13.75 4.63
CA ASP A 58 1.75 13.99 5.74
C ASP A 58 1.98 12.75 6.62
N THR A 59 1.08 11.78 6.58
CA THR A 59 1.17 10.55 7.40
C THR A 59 2.16 9.54 6.82
N ALA A 60 2.64 9.72 5.58
CA ALA A 60 3.57 8.79 4.95
C ALA A 60 4.94 8.76 5.65
N GLU A 61 5.49 9.93 5.99
CA GLU A 61 6.81 10.07 6.62
C GLU A 61 6.93 9.33 7.96
N PRO A 62 6.04 9.54 8.96
CA PRO A 62 6.14 8.81 10.21
C PRO A 62 5.92 7.30 10.06
N ILE A 63 5.14 6.85 9.07
CA ILE A 63 4.98 5.41 8.78
C ILE A 63 6.29 4.84 8.25
N ILE A 64 6.92 5.51 7.28
CA ILE A 64 8.17 5.07 6.66
C ILE A 64 9.31 5.03 7.69
N GLN A 65 9.33 5.96 8.65
CA GLN A 65 10.34 5.99 9.72
C GLN A 65 10.19 4.88 10.77
N ASN A 66 9.09 4.13 10.76
CA ASN A 66 8.92 3.01 11.68
C ASN A 66 9.93 1.89 11.35
N THR A 67 10.68 1.43 12.36
CA THR A 67 11.73 0.42 12.20
C THR A 67 11.23 -0.95 11.70
N SER A 68 9.93 -1.20 11.76
CA SER A 68 9.30 -2.41 11.20
C SER A 68 9.20 -2.37 9.67
N ILE A 69 9.26 -1.18 9.05
CA ILE A 69 9.20 -1.03 7.59
C ILE A 69 10.56 -1.36 6.99
N GLN A 70 10.62 -2.43 6.21
CA GLN A 70 11.85 -2.92 5.57
C GLN A 70 12.04 -2.40 4.13
N GLY A 71 11.04 -1.70 3.58
CA GLY A 71 11.11 -1.18 2.22
C GLY A 71 9.91 -0.32 1.86
N VAL A 72 10.13 0.57 0.89
CA VAL A 72 9.12 1.49 0.38
C VAL A 72 9.09 1.41 -1.14
N THR A 73 7.88 1.33 -1.69
CA THR A 73 7.63 1.53 -3.11
C THR A 73 6.71 2.73 -3.27
N LEU A 74 7.15 3.71 -4.06
CA LEU A 74 6.42 4.94 -4.30
C LEU A 74 6.16 5.10 -5.79
N THR A 75 4.90 5.39 -6.12
CA THR A 75 4.52 5.78 -7.48
C THR A 75 3.73 7.07 -7.39
N GLY A 76 4.31 8.16 -7.89
CA GLY A 76 3.73 9.49 -7.79
C GLY A 76 4.63 10.54 -8.42
N SER A 77 4.43 11.80 -8.03
CA SER A 77 5.25 12.92 -8.50
C SER A 77 6.69 12.84 -7.99
N THR A 78 7.64 13.47 -8.71
CA THR A 78 9.03 13.64 -8.26
C THR A 78 9.12 14.24 -6.86
N ARG A 79 8.27 15.23 -6.54
CA ARG A 79 8.20 15.85 -5.21
C ARG A 79 7.88 14.86 -4.08
N ALA A 80 7.09 13.83 -4.38
CA ALA A 80 6.74 12.82 -3.40
C ALA A 80 7.88 11.81 -3.18
N GLY A 81 8.72 11.58 -4.18
CA GLY A 81 9.88 10.69 -4.09
C GLY A 81 11.20 11.35 -3.70
N SER A 82 11.24 12.69 -3.61
CA SER A 82 12.43 13.44 -3.22
C SER A 82 12.53 13.68 -1.70
N ARG A 83 11.67 13.01 -0.91
CA ARG A 83 11.58 13.13 0.54
C ARG A 83 11.87 11.77 1.16
#